data_AF-A0A7W5KSR7-F1
#
_entry.id   AF-A0A7W5KSR7-F1
#
_cell.length_a   1.000
_cell.length_b   1.000
_cell.length_c   1.000
_cell.angle_alpha   90.00
_cell.angle_beta   90.00
_cell.angle_gamma   90.00
#
_symmetry.space_group_name_H-M   'P 1'
#
loop_
_entity.id
_entity.type
_entity.pdbx_description
1 polymer ?
#
loop_
_entity_poly.entity_id
_entity_poly.type
_entity_poly.pdbx_seq_one_letter_code
_entity_poly.pdbx_strand_id
1 'polypeptide(L)'
;MLTLTLLSMAVALTCMGLAETVLTFCIAQIVAAIALAIYEPISRALMSDVCPQPLRLKYFSWRYTATNVGWAIGPLMGIAAGAASTILFVIAGVVYAMFALALNMLHVPIHQSDDVSKAPASPPLLESLKAAIRDPRLAFFVSGGTLLIAVYGQWSATLAPYLTANVAEGMQIYAYLVSINGAAVLIGNPFAHRFVERAGALNGLVIGCMLFAFGEVGFLSAAGFWGLAVSMVVFTIGEILVVPCEYMLVDGIANDRSRGSYFGAHSFSTIGNFIGPTLGGAMLGAFGGPGMFLLFAGFAAISAILFAIGTRMPPPKAAAQQSSAGSPEAATGPYLRDAYRVA
;
A
#
# COMPACT_ATOMS: atom_id res chain seq x y z
N MET A 1 -3.60 9.59 18.64
CA MET A 1 -2.48 9.64 17.67
C MET A 1 -2.95 10.03 16.27
N LEU A 2 -3.92 9.31 15.67
CA LEU A 2 -4.41 9.59 14.31
C LEU A 2 -4.93 11.04 14.11
N THR A 3 -5.73 11.56 15.04
CA THR A 3 -6.21 12.95 15.01
C THR A 3 -5.05 13.96 15.05
N LEU A 4 -4.04 13.71 15.88
CA LEU A 4 -2.86 14.58 15.99
C LEU A 4 -2.06 14.59 14.69
N THR A 5 -1.87 13.43 14.04
CA THR A 5 -1.18 13.35 12.75
C THR A 5 -1.95 14.07 11.64
N LEU A 6 -3.28 14.00 11.64
CA LEU A 6 -4.11 14.72 10.68
C LEU A 6 -4.07 16.23 10.91
N LEU A 7 -4.09 16.69 12.16
CA LEU A 7 -3.89 18.11 12.49
C LEU A 7 -2.48 18.59 12.11
N SER A 8 -1.45 17.79 12.36
CA SER A 8 -0.08 18.08 11.93
C SER A 8 0.00 18.21 10.41
N MET A 9 -0.68 17.33 9.66
CA MET A 9 -0.79 17.41 8.20
C MET A 9 -1.51 18.68 7.75
N ALA A 10 -2.63 19.01 8.42
CA ALA A 10 -3.41 20.21 8.12
C ALA A 10 -2.57 21.50 8.27
N VAL A 11 -1.85 21.61 9.38
CA VAL A 11 -0.94 22.74 9.63
C VAL A 11 0.18 22.76 8.60
N ALA A 12 0.84 21.62 8.35
CA ALA A 12 1.94 21.53 7.40
C ALA A 12 1.53 21.97 5.97
N LEU A 13 0.41 21.47 5.46
CA LEU A 13 -0.08 21.85 4.12
C LEU A 13 -0.47 23.33 4.05
N THR A 14 -1.11 23.86 5.10
CA THR A 14 -1.43 25.30 5.17
C THR A 14 -0.14 26.14 5.18
N CYS A 15 0.87 25.73 5.96
CA CYS A 15 2.18 26.38 5.99
C CYS A 15 2.91 26.30 4.65
N MET A 16 2.80 25.21 3.90
CA MET A 16 3.35 25.12 2.54
C MET A 16 2.72 26.15 1.60
N GLY A 17 1.40 26.34 1.68
CA GLY A 17 0.69 27.33 0.86
C GLY A 17 1.06 28.77 1.18
N LEU A 18 1.36 29.06 2.46
CA LEU A 18 1.74 30.39 2.95
C LEU A 18 3.27 30.62 3.00
N ALA A 19 4.07 29.66 2.54
CA ALA A 19 5.52 29.73 2.63
C ALA A 19 6.09 30.79 1.66
N GLU A 20 6.68 31.85 2.21
CA GLU A 20 7.37 32.89 1.43
C GLU A 20 8.84 32.54 1.15
N THR A 21 9.40 31.53 1.84
CA THR A 21 10.78 31.09 1.66
C THR A 21 10.88 29.60 1.39
N VAL A 22 11.91 29.21 0.64
CA VAL A 22 12.22 27.79 0.35
C VAL A 22 12.44 27.01 1.65
N LEU A 23 13.07 27.61 2.65
CA LEU A 23 13.30 26.95 3.94
C LEU A 23 11.99 26.63 4.66
N THR A 24 11.07 27.60 4.73
CA THR A 24 9.74 27.39 5.34
C THR A 24 8.97 26.29 4.61
N PHE A 25 9.02 26.30 3.28
CA PHE A 25 8.38 25.27 2.46
C PHE A 25 8.97 23.87 2.73
N CYS A 26 10.31 23.76 2.76
CA CYS A 26 11.00 22.51 3.06
C CYS A 26 10.67 21.97 4.46
N ILE A 27 10.66 22.84 5.48
CA ILE A 27 10.29 22.44 6.85
C ILE A 27 8.84 21.92 6.87
N ALA A 28 7.92 22.65 6.25
CA ALA A 28 6.52 22.24 6.18
C ALA A 28 6.35 20.90 5.42
N GLN A 29 7.09 20.70 4.33
CA GLN A 29 7.10 19.44 3.59
C GLN A 29 7.64 18.27 4.42
N ILE A 30 8.69 18.49 5.24
CA ILE A 30 9.22 17.47 6.16
C ILE A 30 8.17 17.10 7.20
N VAL A 31 7.49 18.08 7.79
CA VAL A 31 6.41 17.84 8.77
C VAL A 31 5.26 17.06 8.12
N ALA A 32 4.84 17.43 6.90
CA ALA A 32 3.83 16.70 6.14
C ALA A 32 4.26 15.25 5.87
N ALA A 33 5.51 15.03 5.45
CA ALA A 33 6.05 13.69 5.19
C ALA A 33 6.07 12.81 6.44
N ILE A 34 6.50 13.35 7.59
CA ILE A 34 6.46 12.64 8.88
C ILE A 34 5.02 12.31 9.27
N ALA A 35 4.10 13.27 9.13
CA ALA A 35 2.69 13.05 9.43
C ALA A 35 2.09 11.95 8.55
N LEU A 36 2.42 11.90 7.26
CA LEU A 36 1.98 10.86 6.33
C LEU A 36 2.53 9.48 6.73
N ALA A 37 3.84 9.40 7.00
CA ALA A 37 4.53 8.16 7.37
C ALA A 37 3.96 7.53 8.65
N ILE A 38 3.46 8.35 9.58
CA ILE A 38 2.77 7.89 10.80
C ILE A 38 1.30 7.56 10.50
N TYR A 39 0.61 8.38 9.72
CA TYR A 39 -0.81 8.23 9.41
C TYR A 39 -1.13 6.91 8.68
N GLU A 40 -0.34 6.55 7.66
CA GLU A 40 -0.61 5.38 6.81
C GLU A 40 -0.67 4.04 7.56
N PRO A 41 0.34 3.65 8.37
CA PRO A 41 0.29 2.39 9.10
C PRO A 41 -0.81 2.38 10.18
N ILE A 42 -1.02 3.50 10.88
CA ILE A 42 -2.06 3.60 11.91
C ILE A 42 -3.45 3.50 11.29
N SER A 43 -3.67 4.16 10.15
CA SER A 43 -4.95 4.11 9.45
C SER A 43 -5.28 2.69 8.97
N ARG A 44 -4.28 1.93 8.49
CA ARG A 44 -4.44 0.51 8.10
C ARG A 44 -4.72 -0.39 9.31
N ALA A 45 -3.99 -0.22 10.41
CA ALA A 45 -4.21 -0.98 11.64
C ALA A 45 -5.61 -0.72 12.22
N LEU A 46 -6.01 0.56 12.35
CA LEU A 46 -7.33 0.95 12.85
C LEU A 46 -8.46 0.38 11.98
N MET A 47 -8.28 0.40 10.66
CA MET A 47 -9.24 -0.20 9.73
C MET A 47 -9.41 -1.69 9.99
N SER A 48 -8.33 -2.42 10.29
CA SER A 48 -8.40 -3.83 10.65
C SER A 48 -9.05 -4.08 12.02
N ASP A 49 -8.75 -3.22 13.00
CA ASP A 49 -9.27 -3.35 14.36
C ASP A 49 -10.79 -3.12 14.45
N VAL A 50 -11.31 -2.19 13.65
CA VAL A 50 -12.73 -1.84 13.64
C VAL A 50 -13.55 -2.72 12.69
N CYS A 51 -12.91 -3.26 11.63
CA CYS A 51 -13.59 -4.05 10.62
C CYS A 51 -13.70 -5.54 11.02
N PRO A 52 -14.91 -6.14 10.95
CA PRO A 52 -15.07 -7.59 11.11
C PRO A 52 -14.20 -8.35 10.10
N GLN A 53 -13.54 -9.43 10.54
CA GLN A 53 -12.60 -10.20 9.69
C GLN A 53 -13.12 -10.53 8.28
N PRO A 54 -14.37 -10.99 8.08
CA PRO A 54 -14.87 -11.33 6.74
C PRO A 54 -14.97 -10.14 5.79
N LEU A 55 -15.04 -8.91 6.33
CA LEU A 55 -15.21 -7.69 5.55
C LEU A 55 -13.89 -6.96 5.31
N ARG A 56 -12.78 -7.33 5.96
CA ARG A 56 -11.51 -6.58 5.89
C ARG A 56 -11.02 -6.37 4.46
N LEU A 57 -11.10 -7.40 3.62
CA LEU A 57 -10.73 -7.32 2.21
C LEU A 57 -11.53 -6.22 1.48
N LYS A 58 -12.84 -6.15 1.74
CA LYS A 58 -13.74 -5.14 1.17
C LYS A 58 -13.32 -3.73 1.57
N TYR A 59 -13.05 -3.49 2.85
CA TYR A 59 -12.66 -2.17 3.34
C TYR A 59 -11.27 -1.75 2.86
N PHE A 60 -10.30 -2.67 2.82
CA PHE A 60 -8.99 -2.38 2.21
C PHE A 60 -9.10 -2.08 0.71
N SER A 61 -9.93 -2.82 -0.01
CA SER A 61 -10.18 -2.57 -1.43
C SER A 61 -10.83 -1.21 -1.66
N TRP A 62 -11.81 -0.82 -0.84
CA TRP A 62 -12.45 0.50 -0.89
C TRP A 62 -11.49 1.64 -0.57
N ARG A 63 -10.65 1.48 0.46
CA ARG A 63 -9.59 2.43 0.78
C ARG A 63 -8.70 2.65 -0.42
N TYR A 64 -8.27 1.55 -1.05
CA TYR A 64 -7.37 1.59 -2.18
C TYR A 64 -8.02 2.22 -3.43
N THR A 65 -9.31 1.97 -3.70
CA THR A 65 -10.06 2.73 -4.72
C THR A 65 -10.06 4.23 -4.42
N ALA A 66 -10.38 4.62 -3.18
CA ALA A 66 -10.42 6.04 -2.81
C ALA A 66 -9.06 6.72 -3.00
N THR A 67 -7.96 6.03 -2.67
CA THR A 67 -6.60 6.51 -2.94
C THR A 67 -6.36 6.73 -4.42
N ASN A 68 -6.74 5.78 -5.29
CA ASN A 68 -6.58 5.91 -6.73
C ASN A 68 -7.41 7.03 -7.35
N VAL A 69 -8.65 7.22 -6.87
CA VAL A 69 -9.48 8.36 -7.27
C VAL A 69 -8.78 9.68 -6.91
N GLY A 70 -8.17 9.76 -5.73
CA GLY A 70 -7.34 10.90 -5.33
C GLY A 70 -6.15 11.14 -6.27
N TRP A 71 -5.42 10.09 -6.63
CA TRP A 71 -4.30 10.14 -7.58
C TRP A 71 -4.72 10.53 -9.00
N ALA A 72 -5.92 10.13 -9.44
CA ALA A 72 -6.44 10.47 -10.75
C ALA A 72 -6.90 11.94 -10.84
N ILE A 73 -7.60 12.43 -9.82
CA ILE A 73 -8.20 13.78 -9.82
C ILE A 73 -7.19 14.85 -9.37
N GLY A 74 -6.30 14.52 -8.43
CA GLY A 74 -5.38 15.46 -7.78
C GLY A 74 -4.51 16.26 -8.77
N PRO A 75 -3.74 15.61 -9.66
CA PRO A 75 -2.92 16.29 -10.65
C PRO A 75 -3.73 17.19 -11.59
N LEU A 76 -4.93 16.78 -12.00
CA LEU A 76 -5.80 17.58 -12.87
C LEU A 76 -6.26 18.87 -12.20
N MET A 77 -6.67 18.79 -10.92
CA MET A 77 -6.99 19.99 -10.13
C MET A 77 -5.76 20.88 -9.92
N GLY A 78 -4.59 20.27 -9.71
CA GLY A 78 -3.32 20.97 -9.57
C GLY A 78 -2.93 21.76 -10.83
N ILE A 79 -3.07 21.16 -12.01
CA ILE A 79 -2.83 21.85 -13.29
C ILE A 79 -3.83 22.99 -13.50
N ALA A 80 -5.12 22.74 -13.25
CA ALA A 80 -6.16 23.75 -13.42
C ALA A 80 -5.98 24.98 -12.51
N ALA A 81 -5.41 24.79 -11.32
CA ALA A 81 -5.14 25.87 -10.37
C ALA A 81 -3.78 26.57 -10.59
N GLY A 82 -2.92 26.05 -11.46
CA GLY A 82 -1.56 26.53 -11.68
C GLY A 82 -0.53 26.02 -10.64
N ALA A 83 0.75 26.14 -10.99
CA ALA A 83 1.85 25.67 -10.14
C ALA A 83 1.82 26.35 -8.75
N ALA A 84 1.98 25.54 -7.70
CA ALA A 84 2.09 25.99 -6.30
C ALA A 84 0.93 26.90 -5.81
N SER A 85 -0.31 26.57 -6.19
CA SER A 85 -1.50 27.32 -5.72
C SER A 85 -1.64 27.29 -4.19
N THR A 86 -1.40 28.44 -3.54
CA THR A 86 -1.66 28.65 -2.10
C THR A 86 -3.07 28.21 -1.71
N ILE A 87 -4.06 28.50 -2.56
CA ILE A 87 -5.46 28.16 -2.31
C ILE A 87 -5.64 26.63 -2.20
N LEU A 88 -5.04 25.85 -3.10
CA LEU A 88 -5.14 24.39 -3.03
C LEU A 88 -4.47 23.81 -1.79
N PHE A 89 -3.33 24.35 -1.38
CA PHE A 89 -2.65 23.93 -0.14
C PHE A 89 -3.49 24.24 1.10
N VAL A 90 -4.12 25.41 1.17
CA VAL A 90 -5.02 25.79 2.26
C VAL A 90 -6.28 24.91 2.26
N ILE A 91 -6.89 24.67 1.09
CA ILE A 91 -8.05 23.77 0.97
C ILE A 91 -7.69 22.37 1.45
N ALA A 92 -6.53 21.83 1.03
CA ALA A 92 -6.06 20.53 1.49
C ALA A 92 -5.88 20.52 3.02
N GLY A 93 -5.28 21.57 3.59
CA GLY A 93 -5.16 21.76 5.03
C GLY A 93 -6.51 21.72 5.75
N VAL A 94 -7.51 22.46 5.25
CA VAL A 94 -8.88 22.47 5.78
C VAL A 94 -9.52 21.09 5.71
N VAL A 95 -9.38 20.36 4.59
CA VAL A 95 -9.92 19.00 4.45
C VAL A 95 -9.32 18.05 5.49
N TYR A 96 -8.01 18.11 5.73
CA TYR A 96 -7.36 17.31 6.77
C TYR A 96 -7.82 17.69 8.18
N ALA A 97 -8.03 18.98 8.47
CA ALA A 97 -8.56 19.44 9.76
C ALA A 97 -10.01 18.99 9.98
N MET A 98 -10.85 19.09 8.95
CA MET A 98 -12.24 18.60 8.99
C MET A 98 -12.29 17.09 9.20
N PHE A 99 -11.37 16.34 8.59
CA PHE A 99 -11.29 14.90 8.81
C PHE A 99 -10.83 14.56 10.24
N ALA A 100 -9.87 15.30 10.78
CA ALA A 100 -9.45 15.16 12.18
C ALA A 100 -10.62 15.40 13.14
N LEU A 101 -11.42 16.44 12.89
CA LEU A 101 -12.62 16.78 13.65
C LEU A 101 -13.68 15.68 13.55
N ALA A 102 -13.97 15.21 12.33
CA ALA A 102 -14.94 14.13 12.12
C ALA A 102 -14.56 12.86 12.89
N LEU A 103 -13.28 12.46 12.86
CA LEU A 103 -12.80 11.31 13.63
C LEU A 103 -12.92 11.49 15.14
N ASN A 104 -12.74 12.72 15.65
CA ASN A 104 -12.94 13.03 17.05
C ASN A 104 -14.43 12.91 17.44
N MET A 105 -15.33 13.46 16.61
CA MET A 105 -16.77 13.44 16.87
C MET A 105 -17.40 12.03 16.75
N LEU A 106 -16.89 11.20 15.83
CA LEU A 106 -17.42 9.87 15.56
C LEU A 106 -17.14 8.84 16.67
N HIS A 107 -16.32 9.18 17.69
CA HIS A 107 -15.96 8.29 18.80
C HIS A 107 -15.71 6.85 18.35
N VAL A 108 -14.87 6.68 17.31
CA VAL A 108 -14.68 5.40 16.63
C VAL A 108 -14.47 4.30 17.68
N PRO A 109 -15.39 3.32 17.79
CA PRO A 109 -15.33 2.31 18.82
C PRO A 109 -14.16 1.39 18.50
N ILE A 110 -13.00 1.71 19.07
CA ILE A 110 -11.88 0.79 19.13
C ILE A 110 -12.37 -0.32 20.04
N HIS A 111 -12.52 -1.54 19.53
CA HIS A 111 -12.82 -2.72 20.34
C HIS A 111 -11.67 -2.92 21.33
N GLN A 112 -11.74 -2.21 22.46
CA GLN A 112 -11.04 -2.60 23.67
C GLN A 112 -11.81 -3.81 24.15
N SER A 113 -11.30 -5.00 23.89
CA SER A 113 -11.79 -6.21 24.56
C SER A 113 -11.89 -5.89 26.06
N ASP A 114 -13.05 -6.09 26.69
CA ASP A 114 -13.30 -5.77 28.12
C ASP A 114 -12.28 -6.41 29.10
N ASP A 115 -11.43 -7.30 28.59
CA ASP A 115 -10.31 -7.92 29.28
C ASP A 115 -9.03 -7.05 29.39
N VAL A 116 -9.05 -5.78 28.94
CA VAL A 116 -7.91 -4.84 29.07
C VAL A 116 -7.51 -4.66 30.55
N SER A 117 -8.44 -4.83 31.49
CA SER A 117 -8.14 -4.76 32.92
C SER A 117 -7.35 -5.97 33.47
N LYS A 118 -7.25 -7.08 32.74
CA LYS A 118 -6.49 -8.30 33.12
C LYS A 118 -5.35 -8.64 32.17
N ALA A 119 -5.29 -7.97 31.03
CA ALA A 119 -4.21 -8.08 30.06
C ALA A 119 -2.87 -7.57 30.65
N PRO A 120 -1.75 -8.30 30.51
CA PRO A 120 -0.45 -7.73 30.81
C PRO A 120 -0.23 -6.48 29.95
N ALA A 121 0.40 -5.45 30.54
CA ALA A 121 0.67 -4.18 29.89
C ALA A 121 1.23 -4.40 28.48
N SER A 122 0.67 -3.72 27.48
CA SER A 122 1.16 -3.79 26.12
C SER A 122 2.65 -3.44 26.11
N PRO A 123 3.51 -4.25 25.46
CA PRO A 123 4.94 -3.98 25.42
C PRO A 123 5.21 -2.59 24.83
N PRO A 124 6.29 -1.91 25.26
CA PRO A 124 6.69 -0.63 24.70
C PRO A 124 6.68 -0.66 23.17
N LEU A 125 6.29 0.45 22.53
CA LEU A 125 6.18 0.56 21.07
C LEU A 125 7.46 0.08 20.37
N LEU A 126 8.63 0.43 20.92
CA LEU A 126 9.94 0.05 20.38
C LEU A 126 10.16 -1.47 20.42
N GLU A 127 9.73 -2.14 21.48
CA GLU A 127 9.85 -3.60 21.61
C GLU A 127 8.91 -4.32 20.67
N SER A 128 7.67 -3.84 20.57
CA SER A 128 6.67 -4.37 19.63
C SER A 128 7.13 -4.21 18.17
N LEU A 129 7.71 -3.06 17.84
CA LEU A 129 8.29 -2.80 16.51
C LEU A 129 9.51 -3.67 16.25
N LYS A 130 10.41 -3.81 17.23
CA LYS A 130 11.59 -4.68 17.12
C LYS A 130 11.20 -6.16 16.95
N ALA A 131 10.16 -6.60 17.63
CA ALA A 131 9.61 -7.94 17.47
C ALA A 131 9.03 -8.14 16.06
N ALA A 132 8.26 -7.17 15.55
CA ALA A 132 7.72 -7.21 14.19
C ALA A 132 8.84 -7.27 13.13
N ILE A 133 9.86 -6.41 13.23
CA ILE A 133 11.01 -6.39 12.30
C ILE A 133 11.81 -7.71 12.34
N ARG A 134 11.83 -8.40 13.49
CA ARG A 134 12.49 -9.70 13.65
C ARG A 134 11.63 -10.88 13.20
N ASP A 135 10.36 -10.68 12.88
CA ASP A 135 9.52 -11.74 12.37
C ASP A 135 9.95 -12.09 10.94
N PRO A 136 10.44 -13.32 10.69
CA PRO A 136 10.87 -13.72 9.36
C PRO A 136 9.75 -13.57 8.32
N ARG A 137 8.46 -13.81 8.62
CA ARG A 137 7.44 -13.62 7.56
C ARG A 137 7.34 -12.16 7.19
N LEU A 138 7.32 -11.26 8.18
CA LEU A 138 7.22 -9.83 7.89
C LEU A 138 8.43 -9.35 7.10
N ALA A 139 9.63 -9.91 7.33
CA ALA A 139 10.79 -9.63 6.49
C ALA A 139 10.54 -10.01 5.02
N PHE A 140 9.97 -11.18 4.73
CA PHE A 140 9.58 -11.57 3.38
C PHE A 140 8.54 -10.61 2.78
N PHE A 141 7.53 -10.19 3.55
CA PHE A 141 6.53 -9.22 3.09
C PHE A 141 7.14 -7.84 2.83
N VAL A 142 8.01 -7.35 3.71
CA VAL A 142 8.71 -6.07 3.54
C VAL A 142 9.61 -6.13 2.31
N SER A 143 10.37 -7.20 2.10
CA SER A 143 11.22 -7.37 0.93
C SER A 143 10.40 -7.46 -0.37
N GLY A 144 9.33 -8.28 -0.39
CA GLY A 144 8.45 -8.39 -1.55
C GLY A 144 7.71 -7.09 -1.86
N GLY A 145 7.20 -6.41 -0.84
CA GLY A 145 6.57 -5.10 -0.96
C GLY A 145 7.54 -4.01 -1.41
N THR A 146 8.81 -4.07 -0.96
CA THR A 146 9.87 -3.15 -1.42
C THR A 146 10.07 -3.24 -2.93
N LEU A 147 10.19 -4.47 -3.44
CA LEU A 147 10.37 -4.72 -4.87
C LEU A 147 9.14 -4.28 -5.68
N LEU A 148 7.92 -4.49 -5.16
CA LEU A 148 6.70 -3.99 -5.81
C LEU A 148 6.60 -2.47 -5.80
N ILE A 149 6.92 -1.81 -4.70
CA ILE A 149 6.95 -0.35 -4.64
C ILE A 149 8.02 0.19 -5.60
N ALA A 150 9.13 -0.52 -5.78
CA ALA A 150 10.12 -0.18 -6.81
C ALA A 150 9.53 -0.28 -8.24
N VAL A 151 8.69 -1.29 -8.52
CA VAL A 151 7.93 -1.39 -9.77
C VAL A 151 6.98 -0.20 -9.96
N TYR A 152 6.34 0.32 -8.91
CA TYR A 152 5.52 1.55 -9.01
C TYR A 152 6.35 2.81 -9.28
N GLY A 153 7.49 2.95 -8.60
CA GLY A 153 8.38 4.09 -8.73
C GLY A 153 8.87 4.34 -10.16
N GLN A 154 8.76 3.34 -11.06
CA GLN A 154 9.18 3.46 -12.45
C GLN A 154 8.37 4.50 -13.25
N TRP A 155 7.10 4.77 -12.91
CA TRP A 155 6.16 5.45 -13.81
C TRP A 155 6.63 6.86 -14.17
N SER A 156 6.87 7.69 -13.15
CA SER A 156 7.34 9.06 -13.35
C SER A 156 8.84 9.12 -13.64
N ALA A 157 9.62 8.23 -13.02
CA ALA A 157 11.08 8.30 -13.06
C ALA A 157 11.70 7.72 -14.34
N THR A 158 11.07 6.71 -14.95
CA THR A 158 11.70 5.93 -16.03
C THR A 158 10.77 5.69 -17.23
N LEU A 159 9.50 5.36 -17.02
CA LEU A 159 8.55 5.13 -18.11
C LEU A 159 8.24 6.43 -18.87
N ALA A 160 7.95 7.52 -18.17
CA ALA A 160 7.72 8.83 -18.79
C ALA A 160 8.90 9.31 -19.67
N PRO A 161 10.16 9.37 -19.19
CA PRO A 161 11.29 9.74 -20.04
C PRO A 161 11.57 8.71 -21.14
N TYR A 162 11.39 7.41 -20.89
CA TYR A 162 11.52 6.37 -21.92
C TYR A 162 10.56 6.60 -23.09
N LEU A 163 9.26 6.79 -22.81
CA LEU A 163 8.25 7.04 -23.83
C LEU A 163 8.53 8.34 -24.58
N THR A 164 8.89 9.40 -23.87
CA THR A 164 9.21 10.71 -24.47
C THR A 164 10.40 10.62 -25.42
N ALA A 165 11.40 9.80 -25.11
CA ALA A 165 12.61 9.66 -25.92
C ALA A 165 12.46 8.66 -27.09
N ASN A 166 11.60 7.66 -26.98
CA ASN A 166 11.58 6.51 -27.91
C ASN A 166 10.26 6.38 -28.69
N VAL A 167 9.20 7.09 -28.31
CA VAL A 167 7.87 6.95 -28.91
C VAL A 167 7.36 8.32 -29.34
N ALA A 168 6.86 8.41 -30.59
CA ALA A 168 6.18 9.61 -31.07
C ALA A 168 5.00 9.95 -30.15
N GLU A 169 4.86 11.23 -29.79
CA GLU A 169 3.84 11.71 -28.84
C GLU A 169 3.92 11.01 -27.46
N GLY A 170 5.11 10.54 -27.06
CA GLY A 170 5.30 9.73 -25.85
C GLY A 170 4.77 10.34 -24.56
N MET A 171 4.84 11.67 -24.40
CA MET A 171 4.27 12.37 -23.24
C MET A 171 2.74 12.32 -23.21
N GLN A 172 2.09 12.44 -24.37
CA GLN A 172 0.64 12.30 -24.50
C GLN A 172 0.20 10.86 -24.29
N ILE A 173 0.94 9.90 -24.83
CA ILE A 173 0.73 8.47 -24.57
C ILE A 173 0.85 8.18 -23.07
N TYR A 174 1.90 8.68 -22.41
CA TYR A 174 2.06 8.52 -20.96
C TYR A 174 0.84 9.05 -20.19
N ALA A 175 0.33 10.24 -20.53
CA ALA A 175 -0.88 10.79 -19.91
C ALA A 175 -2.12 9.89 -20.14
N TYR A 176 -2.26 9.31 -21.33
CA TYR A 176 -3.31 8.33 -21.62
C TYR A 176 -3.14 7.04 -20.81
N LEU A 177 -1.92 6.52 -20.65
CA LEU A 177 -1.67 5.32 -19.85
C LEU A 177 -2.03 5.54 -18.38
N VAL A 178 -1.63 6.67 -17.80
CA VAL A 178 -2.02 7.06 -16.43
C VAL A 178 -3.56 7.12 -16.29
N SER A 179 -4.25 7.67 -17.30
CA SER A 179 -5.71 7.73 -17.31
C SER A 179 -6.36 6.35 -17.43
N ILE A 180 -5.81 5.48 -18.29
CA ILE A 180 -6.25 4.10 -18.48
C ILE A 180 -6.11 3.32 -17.18
N ASN A 181 -5.02 3.50 -16.44
CA ASN A 181 -4.86 2.90 -15.14
C ASN A 181 -5.94 3.35 -14.15
N GLY A 182 -6.16 4.65 -13.98
CA GLY A 182 -7.21 5.14 -13.08
C GLY A 182 -8.59 4.55 -13.41
N ALA A 183 -8.92 4.48 -14.69
CA ALA A 183 -10.15 3.84 -15.17
C ALA A 183 -10.17 2.33 -14.90
N ALA A 184 -9.08 1.62 -15.18
CA ALA A 184 -8.95 0.19 -14.96
C ALA A 184 -9.00 -0.18 -13.46
N VAL A 185 -8.45 0.66 -12.57
CA VAL A 185 -8.63 0.49 -11.12
C VAL A 185 -10.10 0.62 -10.74
N LEU A 186 -10.76 1.70 -11.16
CA LEU A 186 -12.15 1.97 -10.78
C LEU A 186 -13.11 0.88 -11.27
N ILE A 187 -12.95 0.44 -12.52
CA ILE A 187 -13.78 -0.59 -13.15
C ILE A 187 -13.42 -1.97 -12.62
N GLY A 188 -12.12 -2.28 -12.49
CA GLY A 188 -11.60 -3.60 -12.19
C GLY A 188 -11.73 -4.00 -10.72
N ASN A 189 -11.64 -3.06 -9.78
CA ASN A 189 -11.55 -3.39 -8.34
C ASN A 189 -12.74 -4.23 -7.82
N PRO A 190 -14.01 -3.96 -8.17
CA PRO A 190 -15.12 -4.84 -7.76
C PRO A 190 -15.00 -6.29 -8.25
N PHE A 191 -14.41 -6.51 -9.43
CA PHE A 191 -14.19 -7.85 -9.98
C PHE A 191 -12.99 -8.53 -9.31
N ALA A 192 -11.91 -7.79 -9.11
CA ALA A 192 -10.73 -8.26 -8.37
C ALA A 192 -11.10 -8.69 -6.95
N HIS A 193 -11.91 -7.89 -6.25
CA HIS A 193 -12.43 -8.24 -4.94
C HIS A 193 -13.15 -9.59 -4.93
N ARG A 194 -14.13 -9.79 -5.82
CA ARG A 194 -14.88 -11.07 -5.94
C ARG A 194 -13.98 -12.25 -6.28
N PHE A 195 -12.94 -12.01 -7.09
CA PHE A 195 -11.94 -13.02 -7.40
C PHE A 195 -11.15 -13.42 -6.15
N VAL A 196 -10.65 -12.44 -5.39
CA VAL A 196 -9.86 -12.68 -4.17
C VAL A 196 -10.70 -13.36 -3.07
N GLU A 197 -11.97 -13.01 -2.92
CA GLU A 197 -12.87 -13.70 -1.98
C GLU A 197 -12.97 -15.21 -2.25
N ARG A 198 -12.91 -15.61 -3.53
CA ARG A 198 -13.00 -17.03 -3.93
C ARG A 198 -11.65 -17.73 -3.94
N ALA A 199 -10.63 -17.06 -4.47
CA ALA A 199 -9.30 -17.63 -4.66
C ALA A 199 -8.44 -17.58 -3.39
N GLY A 200 -8.73 -16.68 -2.46
CA GLY A 200 -7.92 -16.39 -1.28
C GLY A 200 -6.84 -15.34 -1.52
N ALA A 201 -6.45 -14.63 -0.46
CA ALA A 201 -5.53 -13.49 -0.53
C ALA A 201 -4.13 -13.85 -1.07
N LEU A 202 -3.59 -15.03 -0.73
CA LEU A 202 -2.29 -15.46 -1.26
C LEU A 202 -2.34 -15.69 -2.78
N ASN A 203 -3.37 -16.38 -3.27
CA ASN A 203 -3.52 -16.61 -4.71
C ASN A 203 -3.74 -15.30 -5.45
N GLY A 204 -4.57 -14.40 -4.90
CA GLY A 204 -4.74 -13.04 -5.42
C GLY A 204 -3.42 -12.29 -5.52
N LEU A 205 -2.61 -12.31 -4.46
CA LEU A 205 -1.31 -11.66 -4.41
C LEU A 205 -0.33 -12.23 -5.45
N VAL A 206 -0.17 -13.56 -5.51
CA VAL A 206 0.76 -14.22 -6.45
C VAL A 206 0.34 -14.00 -7.90
N ILE A 207 -0.96 -14.16 -8.22
CA ILE A 207 -1.49 -13.91 -9.56
C ILE A 207 -1.30 -12.43 -9.92
N GLY A 208 -1.54 -11.53 -8.98
CA GLY A 208 -1.34 -10.09 -9.19
C GLY A 208 0.14 -9.75 -9.49
N CYS A 209 1.08 -10.34 -8.77
CA CYS A 209 2.51 -10.21 -9.08
C CYS A 209 2.88 -10.77 -10.46
N MET A 210 2.29 -11.88 -10.88
CA MET A 210 2.50 -12.42 -12.22
C MET A 210 1.92 -11.49 -13.30
N LEU A 211 0.74 -10.90 -13.06
CA LEU A 211 0.15 -9.92 -13.96
C LEU A 211 0.99 -8.64 -14.06
N PHE A 212 1.62 -8.18 -12.97
CA PHE A 212 2.63 -7.13 -13.06
C PHE A 212 3.77 -7.53 -13.98
N ALA A 213 4.38 -8.69 -13.77
CA ALA A 213 5.48 -9.17 -14.60
C ALA A 213 5.08 -9.28 -16.08
N PHE A 214 3.87 -9.77 -16.37
CA PHE A 214 3.35 -9.81 -17.74
C PHE A 214 3.04 -8.43 -18.31
N GLY A 215 2.58 -7.48 -17.48
CA GLY A 215 2.42 -6.08 -17.87
C GLY A 215 3.73 -5.47 -18.33
N GLU A 216 4.82 -5.70 -17.58
CA GLU A 216 6.18 -5.25 -17.95
C GLU A 216 6.69 -5.87 -19.25
N VAL A 217 6.51 -7.18 -19.41
CA VAL A 217 6.86 -7.88 -20.66
C VAL A 217 5.98 -7.40 -21.83
N GLY A 218 4.74 -7.01 -21.54
CA GLY A 218 3.85 -6.34 -22.48
C GLY A 218 4.41 -5.00 -22.92
N PHE A 219 4.82 -4.13 -21.98
CA PHE A 219 5.44 -2.84 -22.29
C PHE A 219 6.71 -2.99 -23.12
N LEU A 220 7.52 -3.99 -22.81
CA LEU A 220 8.72 -4.34 -23.57
C LEU A 220 8.42 -4.67 -25.05
N SER A 221 7.35 -5.41 -25.29
CA SER A 221 7.01 -5.93 -26.64
C SER A 221 5.99 -5.07 -27.39
N ALA A 222 5.43 -4.06 -26.74
CA ALA A 222 4.36 -3.24 -27.29
C ALA A 222 4.81 -2.40 -28.49
N ALA A 223 4.14 -2.59 -29.63
CA ALA A 223 4.25 -1.71 -30.79
C ALA A 223 3.08 -0.71 -30.79
N GLY A 224 3.37 0.55 -30.50
CA GLY A 224 2.40 1.64 -30.54
C GLY A 224 1.41 1.67 -29.37
N PHE A 225 0.46 2.61 -29.43
CA PHE A 225 -0.43 2.97 -28.33
C PHE A 225 -1.24 1.80 -27.78
N TRP A 226 -1.87 0.99 -28.64
CA TRP A 226 -2.78 -0.07 -28.19
C TRP A 226 -2.06 -1.19 -27.42
N GLY A 227 -0.82 -1.53 -27.81
CA GLY A 227 0.00 -2.49 -27.07
C GLY A 227 0.35 -1.97 -25.68
N LEU A 228 0.72 -0.68 -25.58
CA LEU A 228 1.00 -0.03 -24.31
C LEU A 228 -0.26 0.05 -23.43
N ALA A 229 -1.42 0.36 -24.02
CA ALA A 229 -2.70 0.41 -23.33
C ALA A 229 -3.12 -0.95 -22.75
N VAL A 230 -3.01 -2.02 -23.53
CA VAL A 230 -3.30 -3.39 -23.05
C VAL A 230 -2.34 -3.78 -21.93
N SER A 231 -1.05 -3.48 -22.08
CA SER A 231 -0.03 -3.74 -21.06
C SER A 231 -0.34 -3.00 -19.76
N MET A 232 -0.80 -1.75 -19.86
CA MET A 232 -1.25 -0.95 -18.72
C MET A 232 -2.45 -1.57 -18.02
N VAL A 233 -3.44 -2.05 -18.75
CA VAL A 233 -4.61 -2.73 -18.16
C VAL A 233 -4.17 -4.00 -17.43
N VAL A 234 -3.32 -4.83 -18.04
CA VAL A 234 -2.80 -6.06 -17.41
C VAL A 234 -2.02 -5.73 -16.13
N PHE A 235 -1.12 -4.75 -16.19
CA PHE A 235 -0.39 -4.23 -15.04
C PHE A 235 -1.35 -3.77 -13.94
N THR A 236 -2.39 -3.03 -14.31
CA THR A 236 -3.37 -2.48 -13.37
C THR A 236 -4.22 -3.56 -12.71
N ILE A 237 -4.57 -4.63 -13.43
CA ILE A 237 -5.27 -5.79 -12.84
C ILE A 237 -4.36 -6.48 -11.80
N GLY A 238 -3.06 -6.54 -12.06
CA GLY A 238 -2.09 -6.99 -11.08
C GLY A 238 -2.10 -6.13 -9.82
N GLU A 239 -2.05 -4.82 -10.00
CA GLU A 239 -2.11 -3.81 -8.95
C GLU A 239 -3.32 -3.94 -8.03
N ILE A 240 -4.54 -3.97 -8.58
CA ILE A 240 -5.78 -4.05 -7.79
C ILE A 240 -5.92 -5.37 -7.02
N LEU A 241 -5.19 -6.42 -7.42
CA LEU A 241 -5.13 -7.68 -6.68
C LEU A 241 -4.09 -7.61 -5.57
N VAL A 242 -2.88 -7.14 -5.89
CA VAL A 242 -1.73 -7.15 -4.99
C VAL A 242 -1.99 -6.30 -3.74
N VAL A 243 -2.38 -5.04 -3.91
CA VAL A 243 -2.39 -4.07 -2.80
C VAL A 243 -3.32 -4.49 -1.64
N PRO A 244 -4.61 -4.79 -1.87
CA PRO A 244 -5.49 -5.22 -0.78
C PRO A 244 -5.12 -6.61 -0.24
N CYS A 245 -4.63 -7.53 -1.07
CA CYS A 245 -4.19 -8.85 -0.62
C CYS A 245 -2.95 -8.77 0.30
N GLU A 246 -1.99 -7.91 -0.03
CA GLU A 246 -0.81 -7.69 0.80
C GLU A 246 -1.22 -7.15 2.18
N TYR A 247 -2.13 -6.17 2.24
CA TYR A 247 -2.65 -5.68 3.53
C TYR A 247 -3.36 -6.75 4.33
N MET A 248 -4.16 -7.61 3.68
CA MET A 248 -4.82 -8.74 4.32
C MET A 248 -3.82 -9.76 4.90
N LEU A 249 -2.73 -10.03 4.19
CA LEU A 249 -1.73 -10.99 4.64
C LEU A 249 -0.83 -10.43 5.75
N VAL A 250 -0.47 -9.15 5.69
CA VAL A 250 0.24 -8.45 6.78
C VAL A 250 -0.64 -8.39 8.04
N ASP A 251 -1.93 -8.15 7.88
CA ASP A 251 -2.88 -8.24 8.99
C ASP A 251 -2.99 -9.66 9.55
N GLY A 252 -3.05 -10.67 8.68
CA GLY A 252 -3.18 -12.08 9.06
C GLY A 252 -1.98 -12.66 9.82
N ILE A 253 -0.78 -12.09 9.65
CA ILE A 253 0.40 -12.47 10.44
C ILE A 253 0.52 -11.66 11.75
N ALA A 254 -0.25 -10.59 11.93
CA ALA A 254 -0.20 -9.77 13.11
C ALA A 254 -1.14 -10.29 14.20
N ASN A 255 -0.70 -10.24 15.46
CA ASN A 255 -1.59 -10.42 16.60
C ASN A 255 -2.42 -9.14 16.84
N ASP A 256 -3.58 -9.25 17.48
CA ASP A 256 -4.49 -8.10 17.73
C ASP A 256 -3.79 -6.92 18.42
N ARG A 257 -2.83 -7.19 19.31
CA ARG A 257 -2.07 -6.15 20.04
C ARG A 257 -0.91 -5.54 19.26
N SER A 258 -0.50 -6.14 18.14
CA SER A 258 0.71 -5.76 17.40
C SER A 258 0.44 -5.30 15.97
N ARG A 259 -0.81 -5.22 15.52
CA ARG A 259 -1.17 -4.76 14.16
C ARG A 259 -0.52 -3.43 13.79
N GLY A 260 -0.55 -2.45 14.69
CA GLY A 260 0.10 -1.15 14.48
C GLY A 260 1.62 -1.28 14.24
N SER A 261 2.30 -2.17 14.97
CA SER A 261 3.73 -2.43 14.79
C SER A 261 4.03 -3.19 13.50
N TYR A 262 3.18 -4.13 13.09
CA TYR A 262 3.35 -4.87 11.83
C TYR A 262 3.13 -3.98 10.62
N PHE A 263 2.06 -3.18 10.59
CA PHE A 263 1.87 -2.20 9.52
C PHE A 263 2.95 -1.11 9.56
N GLY A 264 3.40 -0.69 10.75
CA GLY A 264 4.51 0.25 10.91
C GLY A 264 5.81 -0.28 10.34
N ALA A 265 6.16 -1.54 10.62
CA ALA A 265 7.33 -2.19 10.03
C ALA A 265 7.13 -2.48 8.53
N HIS A 266 5.91 -2.82 8.08
CA HIS A 266 5.57 -2.96 6.66
C HIS A 266 5.86 -1.67 5.88
N SER A 267 5.65 -0.49 6.47
CA SER A 267 5.97 0.79 5.83
C SER A 267 7.44 0.96 5.43
N PHE A 268 8.39 0.17 5.96
CA PHE A 268 9.77 0.18 5.45
C PHE A 268 9.89 -0.27 3.99
N SER A 269 8.87 -0.96 3.47
CA SER A 269 8.78 -1.28 2.03
C SER A 269 8.85 -0.04 1.13
N THR A 270 8.48 1.13 1.64
CA THR A 270 8.54 2.40 0.90
C THR A 270 9.93 2.78 0.41
N ILE A 271 11.01 2.17 0.93
CA ILE A 271 12.36 2.29 0.37
C ILE A 271 12.43 1.87 -1.10
N GLY A 272 11.47 1.08 -1.58
CA GLY A 272 11.27 0.76 -2.98
C GLY A 272 11.17 2.01 -3.87
N ASN A 273 10.60 3.11 -3.37
CA ASN A 273 10.51 4.38 -4.11
C ASN A 273 11.88 5.00 -4.41
N PHE A 274 12.93 4.60 -3.68
CA PHE A 274 14.31 4.96 -4.00
C PHE A 274 14.97 3.92 -4.91
N ILE A 275 14.79 2.63 -4.60
CA ILE A 275 15.40 1.51 -5.34
C ILE A 275 14.92 1.49 -6.79
N GLY A 276 13.62 1.66 -7.03
CA GLY A 276 13.00 1.60 -8.35
C GLY A 276 13.55 2.63 -9.33
N PRO A 277 13.42 3.94 -9.07
CA PRO A 277 14.00 4.99 -9.90
C PRO A 277 15.52 4.84 -10.11
N THR A 278 16.25 4.48 -9.06
CA THR A 278 17.72 4.37 -9.12
C THR A 278 18.16 3.23 -10.03
N LEU A 279 17.65 2.02 -9.81
CA LEU A 279 18.02 0.84 -10.60
C LEU A 279 17.36 0.85 -11.97
N GLY A 280 16.11 1.28 -12.06
CA GLY A 280 15.38 1.43 -13.32
C GLY A 280 16.05 2.46 -14.24
N GLY A 281 16.46 3.62 -13.71
CA GLY A 281 17.20 4.62 -14.46
C GLY A 281 18.57 4.10 -14.92
N ALA A 282 19.29 3.37 -14.07
CA ALA A 282 20.56 2.74 -14.43
C ALA A 282 20.41 1.68 -15.53
N MET A 283 19.41 0.80 -15.43
CA MET A 283 19.12 -0.20 -16.46
C MET A 283 18.63 0.42 -17.76
N LEU A 284 17.81 1.47 -17.68
CA LEU A 284 17.38 2.25 -18.85
C LEU A 284 18.58 2.88 -19.56
N GLY A 285 19.53 3.44 -18.82
CA GLY A 285 20.75 4.03 -19.38
C GLY A 285 21.71 3.01 -20.00
N ALA A 286 21.89 1.84 -19.36
CA ALA A 286 22.85 0.83 -19.80
C ALA A 286 22.32 -0.12 -20.90
N PHE A 287 21.03 -0.47 -20.82
CA PHE A 287 20.42 -1.53 -21.64
C PHE A 287 19.12 -1.08 -22.33
N GLY A 288 18.76 0.20 -22.24
CA GLY A 288 17.55 0.75 -22.82
C GLY A 288 16.27 0.26 -22.15
N GLY A 289 15.14 0.47 -22.83
CA GLY A 289 13.82 -0.02 -22.40
C GLY A 289 13.82 -1.52 -22.05
N PRO A 290 14.45 -2.41 -22.84
CA PRO A 290 14.51 -3.84 -22.51
C PRO A 290 15.09 -4.17 -21.13
N GLY A 291 16.23 -3.59 -20.76
CA GLY A 291 16.80 -3.85 -19.44
C GLY A 291 15.92 -3.31 -18.31
N MET A 292 15.30 -2.15 -18.51
CA MET A 292 14.38 -1.54 -17.55
C MET A 292 13.14 -2.41 -17.32
N PHE A 293 12.41 -2.78 -18.37
CA PHE A 293 11.19 -3.59 -18.24
C PHE A 293 11.48 -5.00 -17.70
N LEU A 294 12.58 -5.63 -18.12
CA LEU A 294 12.97 -6.94 -17.59
C LEU A 294 13.38 -6.88 -16.11
N LEU A 295 14.00 -5.79 -15.66
CA LEU A 295 14.30 -5.56 -14.24
C LEU A 295 13.01 -5.54 -13.41
N PHE A 296 12.03 -4.73 -13.82
CA PHE A 296 10.76 -4.61 -13.09
C PHE A 296 9.91 -5.88 -13.18
N ALA A 297 9.93 -6.58 -14.31
CA ALA A 297 9.32 -7.91 -14.43
C ALA A 297 9.95 -8.91 -13.44
N GLY A 298 11.28 -8.87 -13.33
CA GLY A 298 12.04 -9.66 -12.36
C GLY A 298 11.69 -9.32 -10.92
N PHE A 299 11.57 -8.04 -10.58
CA PHE A 299 11.13 -7.59 -9.26
C PHE A 299 9.74 -8.13 -8.92
N ALA A 300 8.77 -8.01 -9.82
CA ALA A 300 7.42 -8.53 -9.62
C ALA A 300 7.41 -10.07 -9.43
N ALA A 301 8.19 -10.81 -10.24
CA ALA A 301 8.30 -12.26 -10.10
C ALA A 301 8.98 -12.69 -8.79
N ILE A 302 10.05 -12.00 -8.37
CA ILE A 302 10.73 -12.25 -7.10
C ILE A 302 9.80 -11.94 -5.93
N SER A 303 9.03 -10.85 -5.98
CA SER A 303 8.01 -10.54 -4.96
C SER A 303 7.01 -11.68 -4.78
N ALA A 304 6.53 -12.27 -5.88
CA ALA A 304 5.61 -13.41 -5.82
C ALA A 304 6.21 -14.57 -5.01
N ILE A 305 7.49 -14.88 -5.25
CA ILE A 305 8.23 -15.93 -4.54
C ILE A 305 8.38 -15.57 -3.05
N LEU A 306 8.79 -14.34 -2.74
CA LEU A 306 8.97 -13.88 -1.37
C LEU A 306 7.66 -13.97 -0.57
N PHE A 307 6.53 -13.53 -1.14
CA PHE A 307 5.23 -13.62 -0.49
C PHE A 307 4.74 -15.06 -0.32
N ALA A 308 4.95 -15.92 -1.31
CA ALA A 308 4.62 -17.34 -1.22
C ALA A 308 5.44 -18.05 -0.13
N ILE A 309 6.71 -17.68 0.04
CA ILE A 309 7.55 -18.21 1.12
C ILE A 309 7.08 -17.67 2.48
N GLY A 310 6.88 -16.34 2.60
CA GLY A 310 6.46 -15.71 3.85
C GLY A 310 5.14 -16.26 4.39
N THR A 311 4.16 -16.51 3.52
CA THR A 311 2.85 -17.09 3.90
C THR A 311 2.91 -18.56 4.31
N ARG A 312 3.89 -19.34 3.82
CA ARG A 312 4.06 -20.75 4.19
C ARG A 312 4.74 -20.94 5.55
N MET A 313 5.24 -19.88 6.17
CA MET A 313 5.88 -19.98 7.48
C MET A 313 4.82 -20.18 8.59
N PRO A 314 5.02 -21.14 9.52
CA PRO A 314 4.06 -21.46 10.59
C PRO A 314 3.70 -20.20 11.37
N PRO A 315 2.44 -19.86 11.74
CA PRO A 315 2.03 -18.61 12.42
C PRO A 315 2.96 -18.21 13.58
N PRO A 316 3.11 -16.91 13.93
CA PRO A 316 3.97 -16.52 15.04
C PRO A 316 3.48 -17.30 16.25
N LYS A 317 4.38 -17.99 16.96
CA LYS A 317 3.98 -18.67 18.20
C LYS A 317 3.36 -17.58 19.07
N ALA A 318 2.03 -17.64 19.27
CA ALA A 318 1.38 -16.80 20.26
C ALA A 318 2.18 -17.02 21.53
N ALA A 319 2.76 -15.95 22.10
CA ALA A 319 3.44 -16.02 23.38
C ALA A 319 2.48 -16.79 24.29
N ALA A 320 2.91 -17.98 24.73
CA ALA A 320 2.04 -18.98 25.32
C ALA A 320 1.08 -18.26 26.27
N GLN A 321 -0.22 -18.34 25.99
CA GLN A 321 -1.21 -18.08 27.01
C GLN A 321 -0.80 -18.99 28.16
N GLN A 322 -0.19 -18.41 29.20
CA GLN A 322 -0.07 -19.09 30.48
C GLN A 322 -1.51 -19.45 30.82
N SER A 323 -1.83 -20.74 30.71
CA SER A 323 -3.19 -21.21 30.86
C SER A 323 -3.63 -20.85 32.28
N SER A 324 -4.46 -19.82 32.41
CA SER A 324 -5.37 -19.79 33.54
C SER A 324 -6.33 -20.94 33.31
N ALA A 325 -6.17 -22.02 34.07
CA ALA A 325 -7.10 -23.12 34.11
C ALA A 325 -8.52 -22.57 34.28
N GLY A 326 -9.39 -22.82 33.29
CA GLY A 326 -10.76 -22.33 33.29
C GLY A 326 -11.56 -22.82 32.08
N SER A 327 -12.18 -23.98 32.23
CA SER A 327 -13.38 -24.51 31.56
C SER A 327 -13.41 -24.65 30.02
N PRO A 328 -13.64 -25.85 29.47
CA PRO A 328 -13.72 -26.09 28.04
C PRO A 328 -15.15 -25.90 27.54
N GLU A 329 -15.52 -24.70 27.11
CA GLU A 329 -16.65 -24.52 26.19
C GLU A 329 -16.64 -23.14 25.54
N ALA A 330 -16.86 -23.12 24.22
CA ALA A 330 -17.09 -21.95 23.37
C ALA A 330 -15.88 -21.04 23.03
N ALA A 331 -15.10 -21.43 22.02
CA ALA A 331 -14.57 -20.50 20.99
C ALA A 331 -13.81 -21.25 19.89
N THR A 332 -14.50 -21.77 18.89
CA THR A 332 -13.88 -22.10 17.59
C THR A 332 -14.73 -21.52 16.47
N GLY A 333 -14.28 -20.39 15.90
CA GLY A 333 -14.85 -19.81 14.69
C GLY A 333 -14.45 -20.61 13.43
N PRO A 334 -15.26 -20.64 12.37
CA PRO A 334 -15.27 -21.77 11.43
C PRO A 334 -14.18 -21.83 10.34
N TYR A 335 -13.17 -20.94 10.29
CA TYR A 335 -12.39 -20.74 9.05
C TYR A 335 -10.94 -21.27 9.04
N LEU A 336 -10.60 -22.28 9.84
CA LEU A 336 -9.28 -22.93 9.80
C LEU A 336 -9.32 -24.46 9.60
N ARG A 337 -10.35 -25.00 8.94
CA ARG A 337 -10.48 -26.46 8.76
C ARG A 337 -9.91 -27.06 7.46
N ASP A 338 -9.55 -26.27 6.45
CA ASP A 338 -9.25 -26.87 5.14
C ASP A 338 -7.76 -26.94 4.75
N ALA A 339 -6.83 -26.53 5.64
CA ALA A 339 -5.39 -26.60 5.34
C ALA A 339 -4.70 -27.91 5.78
N TYR A 340 -5.39 -28.85 6.45
CA TYR A 340 -4.79 -30.08 6.98
C TYR A 340 -5.65 -31.34 6.78
N ARG A 341 -6.35 -31.44 5.65
CA ARG A 341 -7.02 -32.68 5.25
C ARG A 341 -6.89 -32.95 3.75
N VAL A 342 -5.71 -33.37 3.31
CA VAL A 342 -5.58 -34.49 2.37
C VAL A 342 -4.30 -35.23 2.74
N ALA A 343 -4.43 -36.56 2.81
CA ALA A 343 -3.41 -37.55 3.10
C ALA A 343 -2.27 -37.57 2.09
#